data_AF-A0A1M6EK94-F1
#
_entry.id   AF-A0A1M6EK94-F1
#
_cell.length_a   1.000
_cell.length_b   1.000
_cell.length_c   1.000
_cell.angle_alpha   90.00
_cell.angle_beta   90.00
_cell.angle_gamma   90.00
#
_symmetry.space_group_name_H-M   'P 1'
#
loop_
_entity.id
_entity.type
_entity.pdbx_description
1 polymer ?
#
loop_
_entity_poly.entity_id
_entity_poly.type
_entity_poly.pdbx_seq_one_letter_code
_entity_poly.pdbx_strand_id
1 'polypeptide(L)'
;MITSWMRGKDTIEFLGLWEQLCNPDFKPIEFDRFRKEAGYNVFTLSPQKWIENTNAIGIVSKSGRYGGTFAHSDIAFEFASWISAEFKLYIIKDYKRLKNDESSRLSLGWNLNCEISK
;
A
#
# COMPACT_ATOMS: atom_id res chain seq x y z
N MET A 1 -13.64 4.11 -11.09
CA MET A 1 -12.84 4.66 -9.97
C MET A 1 -11.61 3.81 -9.72
N ILE A 2 -11.74 2.56 -9.28
CA ILE A 2 -10.57 1.68 -9.03
C ILE A 2 -9.72 1.39 -10.28
N THR A 3 -10.35 1.24 -11.45
CA THR A 3 -9.67 1.07 -12.75
C THR A 3 -8.89 2.32 -13.17
N SER A 4 -9.33 3.51 -12.77
CA SER A 4 -8.61 4.77 -12.99
C SER A 4 -7.40 4.87 -12.07
N TRP A 5 -7.53 4.44 -10.81
CA TRP A 5 -6.43 4.39 -9.86
C TRP A 5 -5.33 3.41 -10.29
N MET A 6 -5.70 2.20 -10.72
CA MET A 6 -4.77 1.17 -11.19
C MET A 6 -4.10 1.48 -12.54
N ARG A 7 -4.42 2.61 -13.19
CA ARG A 7 -3.69 3.07 -14.38
C ARG A 7 -2.36 3.73 -14.03
N GLY A 8 -2.27 4.31 -12.83
CA GLY A 8 -1.09 5.04 -12.37
C GLY A 8 0.10 4.11 -12.19
N LYS A 9 1.27 4.56 -12.66
CA LYS A 9 2.53 3.82 -12.48
C LYS A 9 2.85 3.61 -11.01
N ASP A 10 2.73 4.66 -10.20
CA ASP A 10 2.98 4.62 -8.75
C ASP A 10 2.05 3.62 -8.05
N THR A 11 0.78 3.55 -8.47
CA THR A 11 -0.17 2.56 -7.95
C THR A 11 0.27 1.13 -8.26
N ILE A 12 0.67 0.84 -9.51
CA ILE A 12 1.12 -0.50 -9.90
C ILE A 12 2.40 -0.88 -9.16
N GLU A 13 3.34 0.06 -9.01
CA GLU A 13 4.56 -0.17 -8.23
C GLU A 13 4.26 -0.45 -6.76
N PHE A 14 3.37 0.32 -6.15
CA PHE A 14 2.96 0.09 -4.76
C PHE A 14 2.31 -1.28 -4.58
N LEU A 15 1.35 -1.63 -5.44
CA LEU A 15 0.67 -2.93 -5.37
C LEU A 15 1.67 -4.08 -5.58
N GLY A 16 2.56 -3.97 -6.57
CA GLY A 16 3.58 -4.98 -6.81
C GLY A 16 4.55 -5.16 -5.64
N LEU A 17 4.98 -4.06 -5.01
CA LEU A 17 5.84 -4.10 -3.82
C LEU A 17 5.13 -4.78 -2.64
N TRP A 18 3.88 -4.39 -2.38
CA TRP A 18 3.11 -4.99 -1.29
C TRP A 18 2.95 -6.51 -1.50
N GLU A 19 2.62 -6.94 -2.72
CA GLU A 19 2.51 -8.37 -3.04
C GLU A 19 3.86 -9.08 -2.91
N GLN A 20 4.97 -8.50 -3.39
CA GLN A 20 6.30 -9.12 -3.24
C GLN A 20 6.69 -9.34 -1.76
N LEU A 21 6.26 -8.46 -0.87
CA LEU A 21 6.57 -8.56 0.56
C LEU A 21 5.62 -9.50 1.31
N CYS A 22 4.36 -9.57 0.89
CA CYS A 22 3.29 -10.24 1.65
C CYS A 22 2.75 -11.52 1.00
N ASN A 23 3.10 -11.81 -0.26
CA ASN A 23 2.56 -12.91 -1.05
C ASN A 23 3.69 -13.76 -1.68
N PRO A 24 4.02 -14.92 -1.08
CA PRO A 24 5.04 -15.83 -1.61
C PRO A 24 4.72 -16.39 -3.01
N ASP A 25 3.44 -16.49 -3.37
CA ASP A 25 2.99 -17.06 -4.65
C ASP A 25 2.79 -15.99 -5.74
N PHE A 26 3.25 -14.76 -5.50
CA PHE A 26 3.18 -13.67 -6.46
C PHE A 26 4.02 -13.99 -7.71
N LYS A 27 3.60 -13.49 -8.87
CA LYS A 27 4.29 -13.71 -10.16
C LYS A 27 5.03 -12.44 -10.63
N PRO A 28 6.34 -12.28 -10.35
CA PRO A 28 7.08 -11.06 -10.64
C PRO A 28 7.22 -10.77 -12.14
N ILE A 29 7.30 -11.81 -12.96
CA ILE A 29 7.46 -11.68 -14.42
C ILE A 29 6.22 -11.04 -15.06
N GLU A 30 5.03 -11.47 -14.64
CA GLU A 30 3.77 -10.89 -15.14
C GLU A 30 3.56 -9.47 -14.58
N PHE A 31 3.95 -9.24 -13.33
CA PHE A 31 3.99 -7.91 -12.75
C PHE A 31 4.87 -6.93 -13.55
N ASP A 32 6.08 -7.35 -13.93
CA ASP A 32 7.01 -6.48 -14.68
C ASP A 32 6.44 -6.02 -16.03
N ARG A 33 5.58 -6.83 -16.66
CA ARG A 33 4.84 -6.43 -17.87
C ARG A 33 3.87 -5.30 -17.56
N PHE A 34 3.04 -5.46 -16.53
CA PHE A 34 2.12 -4.40 -16.11
C PHE A 34 2.84 -3.14 -15.68
N ARG A 35 3.98 -3.26 -14.96
CA ARG A 35 4.78 -2.12 -14.53
C ARG A 35 5.34 -1.31 -15.71
N LYS A 36 5.78 -1.99 -16.78
CA LYS A 36 6.27 -1.34 -18.00
C LYS A 36 5.16 -0.65 -18.78
N GLU A 37 3.96 -1.24 -18.80
CA GLU A 37 2.80 -0.69 -19.51
C GLU A 37 2.07 0.41 -18.72
N ALA A 38 2.22 0.44 -17.40
CA ALA A 38 1.56 1.40 -16.53
C ALA A 38 1.96 2.85 -16.86
N GLY A 39 0.99 3.77 -16.81
CA GLY A 39 1.18 5.18 -17.15
C GLY A 39 1.01 5.53 -18.63
N TYR A 40 0.96 4.55 -19.56
CA TYR A 40 0.56 4.84 -20.94
C TYR A 40 -0.95 5.12 -21.04
N ASN A 41 -1.36 6.05 -21.91
CA ASN A 41 -2.77 6.43 -22.07
C ASN A 41 -3.68 5.27 -22.52
N VAL A 42 -3.12 4.28 -23.20
CA VAL A 42 -3.84 3.07 -23.64
C VAL A 42 -3.94 2.00 -22.55
N PHE A 43 -3.16 2.13 -21.47
CA PHE A 43 -3.12 1.13 -20.42
C PHE A 43 -4.43 1.10 -19.63
N THR A 44 -5.01 -0.09 -19.54
CA THR A 44 -6.19 -0.36 -18.73
C THR A 44 -6.01 -1.69 -18.03
N LEU A 45 -6.12 -1.67 -16.70
CA LEU A 45 -6.03 -2.85 -15.86
C LEU A 45 -7.23 -2.91 -14.93
N SER A 46 -7.95 -4.02 -14.95
CA SER A 46 -9.01 -4.29 -13.98
C SER A 46 -8.43 -5.03 -12.77
N PRO A 47 -9.02 -4.86 -11.57
CA PRO A 47 -8.62 -5.63 -10.39
C PRO A 47 -8.63 -7.14 -10.62
N GLN A 48 -9.63 -7.64 -11.34
CA GLN A 48 -9.74 -9.06 -11.67
C GLN A 48 -8.60 -9.52 -12.58
N LYS A 49 -8.26 -8.75 -13.62
CA LYS A 49 -7.12 -9.06 -14.50
C LYS A 49 -5.79 -9.02 -13.76
N TRP A 50 -5.62 -8.09 -12.82
CA TRP A 50 -4.43 -8.06 -11.94
C TRP A 50 -4.32 -9.36 -11.14
N ILE A 51 -5.37 -9.72 -10.39
CA ILE A 51 -5.42 -10.94 -9.57
C ILE A 51 -5.10 -12.20 -10.38
N GLU A 52 -5.79 -12.38 -11.52
CA GLU A 52 -5.64 -13.58 -12.36
C GLU A 52 -4.21 -13.74 -12.93
N ASN A 53 -3.57 -12.64 -13.35
CA ASN A 53 -2.26 -12.70 -13.98
C ASN A 53 -1.11 -12.75 -12.98
N THR A 54 -1.21 -12.01 -11.86
CA THR A 54 -0.10 -11.91 -10.89
C THR A 54 -0.26 -12.82 -9.66
N ASN A 55 -1.40 -13.48 -9.52
CA ASN A 55 -1.78 -14.24 -8.32
C ASN A 55 -1.84 -13.35 -7.07
N ALA A 56 -2.25 -12.09 -7.24
CA ALA A 56 -2.33 -11.12 -6.16
C ALA A 56 -3.38 -11.50 -5.11
N ILE A 57 -3.06 -11.31 -3.83
CA ILE A 57 -3.94 -11.59 -2.69
C ILE A 57 -4.41 -10.32 -1.97
N GLY A 58 -3.74 -9.20 -2.21
CA GLY A 58 -4.01 -7.92 -1.55
C GLY A 58 -5.29 -7.23 -2.02
N ILE A 59 -5.82 -7.62 -3.18
CA ILE A 59 -7.11 -7.18 -3.70
C ILE A 59 -7.98 -8.39 -3.99
N VAL A 60 -9.25 -8.33 -3.61
CA VAL A 60 -10.26 -9.35 -3.91
C VAL A 60 -11.40 -8.70 -4.67
N SER A 61 -11.66 -9.16 -5.88
CA SER A 61 -12.76 -8.67 -6.72
C SER A 61 -13.79 -9.77 -6.95
N LYS A 62 -15.01 -9.57 -6.45
CA LYS A 62 -16.12 -10.52 -6.63
C LYS A 62 -17.25 -9.88 -7.43
N SER A 63 -17.76 -10.59 -8.42
CA SER A 63 -18.96 -10.22 -9.19
C SER A 63 -20.24 -10.73 -8.50
N GLY A 64 -21.39 -10.10 -8.79
CA GLY A 64 -22.71 -10.55 -8.34
C GLY A 64 -23.41 -9.60 -7.36
N ARG A 65 -24.59 -10.02 -6.85
CA ARG A 65 -25.50 -9.21 -6.02
C ARG A 65 -24.89 -8.77 -4.67
N TYR A 66 -23.93 -9.54 -4.15
CA TYR A 66 -23.11 -9.22 -2.98
C TYR A 66 -21.63 -9.05 -3.37
N GLY A 67 -21.41 -8.71 -4.64
CA GLY A 67 -20.08 -8.45 -5.18
C GLY A 67 -19.52 -7.12 -4.70
N GLY A 68 -18.24 -6.92 -5.00
CA GLY A 68 -17.49 -5.74 -4.58
C GLY A 68 -16.00 -5.96 -4.80
N THR A 69 -15.25 -4.87 -4.67
CA THR A 69 -13.79 -4.94 -4.58
C THR A 69 -13.37 -4.62 -3.17
N PHE A 70 -12.66 -5.56 -2.56
CA PHE A 70 -12.12 -5.48 -1.22
C PHE A 70 -10.60 -5.48 -1.31
N ALA A 71 -9.92 -4.92 -0.32
CA ALA A 71 -8.47 -4.88 -0.29
C ALA A 71 -7.95 -5.01 1.14
N HIS A 72 -6.70 -5.42 1.27
CA HIS A 72 -5.96 -5.33 2.53
C HIS A 72 -5.94 -3.88 3.04
N SER A 73 -5.83 -3.70 4.37
CA SER A 73 -5.85 -2.37 4.98
C SER A 73 -4.83 -1.43 4.35
N ASP A 74 -3.57 -1.85 4.18
CA ASP A 74 -2.51 -0.98 3.65
C ASP A 74 -2.82 -0.48 2.23
N ILE A 75 -3.37 -1.37 1.40
CA ILE A 75 -3.79 -1.06 0.04
C ILE A 75 -5.01 -0.12 0.06
N ALA A 76 -5.94 -0.33 0.99
CA ALA A 76 -7.09 0.57 1.17
C ALA A 76 -6.64 1.97 1.67
N PHE A 77 -5.64 2.04 2.54
CA PHE A 77 -5.05 3.29 3.00
C PHE A 77 -4.35 4.05 1.86
N GLU A 78 -3.60 3.34 1.00
CA GLU A 78 -3.01 3.97 -0.18
C GLU A 78 -4.08 4.48 -1.15
N PHE A 79 -5.14 3.68 -1.40
CA PHE A 79 -6.26 4.12 -2.22
C PHE A 79 -6.94 5.38 -1.65
N ALA A 80 -7.20 5.40 -0.34
CA ALA A 80 -7.79 6.57 0.33
C ALA A 80 -6.87 7.80 0.26
N SER A 81 -5.56 7.60 0.35
CA SER A 81 -4.53 8.65 0.21
C SER A 81 -4.46 9.19 -1.21
N TRP A 82 -4.73 8.35 -2.22
CA TRP A 82 -4.84 8.79 -3.61
C TRP A 82 -6.10 9.64 -3.84
N ILE A 83 -7.22 9.30 -3.18
CA ILE A 83 -8.48 10.07 -3.31
C ILE A 83 -8.41 11.42 -2.57
N SER A 84 -7.82 11.45 -1.37
CA SER A 84 -7.88 12.61 -0.48
C SER A 84 -6.50 13.05 -0.02
N ALA A 85 -6.11 14.26 -0.43
CA ALA A 85 -4.89 14.90 0.05
C ALA A 85 -4.93 15.16 1.57
N GLU A 86 -6.12 15.45 2.12
CA GLU A 86 -6.31 15.62 3.56
C GLU A 86 -6.00 14.31 4.31
N PHE A 87 -6.53 13.19 3.83
CA PHE A 87 -6.25 11.87 4.41
C PHE A 87 -4.75 11.55 4.37
N LYS A 88 -4.10 11.83 3.24
CA LYS A 88 -2.65 11.66 3.10
C LYS A 88 -1.87 12.52 4.11
N LEU A 89 -2.27 13.77 4.33
CA LEU A 89 -1.65 14.64 5.34
C LEU A 89 -1.87 14.13 6.77
N TYR A 90 -3.04 13.56 7.08
CA TYR A 90 -3.27 12.93 8.39
C TYR A 90 -2.34 11.76 8.64
N ILE A 91 -2.13 10.87 7.65
CA ILE A 91 -1.16 9.77 7.78
C ILE A 91 0.24 10.32 8.07
N ILE A 92 0.68 11.35 7.33
CA ILE A 92 2.00 11.98 7.54
C ILE A 92 2.12 12.56 8.95
N LYS A 93 1.06 13.23 9.44
CA LYS A 93 1.02 13.82 10.77
C LYS A 93 1.09 12.75 11.86
N ASP A 94 0.33 11.67 11.73
CA ASP A 94 0.33 10.57 12.70
C ASP A 94 1.66 9.82 12.70
N TYR A 95 2.28 9.59 11.54
CA TYR A 95 3.62 9.02 11.46
C TYR A 95 4.65 9.88 12.23
N LYS A 96 4.65 11.20 12.01
CA LYS A 96 5.54 12.13 12.74
C LYS A 96 5.29 12.10 14.24
N ARG A 97 4.02 12.04 14.67
CA ARG A 97 3.63 11.94 16.08
C ARG A 97 4.21 10.67 16.71
N LEU A 98 3.99 9.51 16.09
CA LEU A 98 4.51 8.23 16.56
C LEU A 98 6.04 8.22 16.67
N LYS A 99 6.74 8.81 15.70
CA LYS A 99 8.21 8.90 15.74
C LYS A 99 8.72 9.80 16.87
N ASN A 100 8.05 10.91 17.14
CA ASN A 100 8.40 11.78 18.26
C ASN A 100 8.14 11.09 19.61
N ASP A 101 7.02 10.36 19.72
CA ASP A 101 6.66 9.61 20.92
C ASP A 101 7.68 8.48 21.18
N GLU A 102 8.13 7.78 20.14
CA GLU A 102 9.19 6.76 20.22
C GLU A 102 10.52 7.35 20.68
N SER A 103 10.93 8.49 20.08
CA SER A 103 12.18 9.19 20.44
C SER A 103 12.18 9.71 21.88
N SER A 104 11.06 10.28 22.34
CA SER A 104 10.92 10.78 23.71
C SER A 104 10.96 9.64 24.74
N ARG A 105 10.37 8.48 24.44
CA ARG A 105 10.47 7.29 25.30
C ARG A 105 11.91 6.76 25.38
N LEU A 106 12.63 6.73 24.26
CA LEU A 106 14.02 6.27 24.22
C LEU A 106 14.96 7.20 25.02
N SER A 107 14.78 8.52 24.91
CA SER A 107 15.60 9.47 25.68
C SER A 107 15.34 9.39 27.19
N LEU A 108 14.09 9.19 27.60
CA LEU A 108 13.73 8.93 29.00
C LEU A 108 14.40 7.65 29.53
N GLY A 109 14.35 6.55 28.77
CA GLY A 109 15.01 5.30 29.16
C GLY A 109 16.53 5.41 29.26
N TRP A 110 17.16 6.16 28.35
CA TRP A 110 18.59 6.42 28.38
C TRP A 110 19.01 7.25 29.60
N ASN A 111 18.25 8.31 29.92
CA ASN A 111 18.49 9.14 31.10
C ASN A 111 18.36 8.35 32.41
N LEU A 112 17.34 7.48 32.54
CA LEU A 112 17.17 6.62 33.71
C LEU A 112 18.35 5.67 33.92
N ASN A 113 18.85 5.04 32.86
CA ASN A 113 20.01 4.14 32.97
C ASN A 113 21.30 4.89 33.38
N CYS A 114 21.49 6.13 32.93
CA CYS A 114 22.62 6.96 33.34
C CYS A 114 22.51 7.44 34.79
N GLU A 115 21.30 7.67 35.30
CA GLU A 115 21.06 8.10 36.69
C GLU A 115 21.21 6.94 37.68
N ILE A 116 20.79 5.71 37.32
CA ILE A 116 20.94 4.50 38.15
C ILE A 116 22.40 3.99 38.19
N SER A 117 23.23 4.37 37.20
CA SER A 117 24.65 3.97 37.13
C SER A 117 25.60 4.88 37.90
N LYS A 118 25.09 5.89 38.64
CA LYS A 118 25.86 6.77 39.53
C LYS A 118 25.65 6.39 40.99
#